data_AF-H0HU70-F1
#
_entry.id   AF-H0HU70-F1
#
_cell.length_a   1.000
_cell.length_b   1.000
_cell.length_c   1.000
_cell.angle_alpha   90.00
_cell.angle_beta   90.00
_cell.angle_gamma   90.00
#
_symmetry.space_group_name_H-M   'P 1'
#
loop_
_entity.id
_entity.type
_entity.pdbx_description
1 polymer ?
#
loop_
_entity_poly.entity_id
_entity_poly.type
_entity_poly.pdbx_seq_one_letter_code
_entity_poly.pdbx_strand_id
1 'polypeptide(L)' 'MDAETHAGASVPKGLVDDREGELAASQRAIVEEIGTRIRGRFERIGKDKQRGGKIIIA' A
#
# COMPACT_ATOMS: atom_id res chain seq x y z
N MET A 1 -7.93 -34.08 5.18
CA MET A 1 -8.42 -32.70 5.33
C MET A 1 -7.19 -31.83 5.27
N ASP A 2 -6.82 -31.44 4.07
CA ASP A 2 -5.66 -30.56 3.87
C ASP A 2 -6.08 -29.16 4.28
N ALA A 3 -5.37 -28.59 5.25
CA ALA A 3 -5.62 -27.24 5.71
C ALA A 3 -5.21 -26.27 4.60
N GLU A 4 -6.18 -25.79 3.83
CA GLU A 4 -5.98 -24.66 2.92
C GLU A 4 -5.51 -23.46 3.74
N THR A 5 -4.23 -23.14 3.63
CA THR A 5 -3.68 -21.91 4.21
C THR A 5 -4.24 -20.74 3.42
N HIS A 6 -5.20 -20.01 3.99
CA HIS A 6 -5.62 -18.72 3.43
C HIS A 6 -4.48 -17.73 3.62
N ALA A 7 -3.73 -17.46 2.56
CA ALA A 7 -2.82 -16.32 2.53
C ALA A 7 -3.66 -15.05 2.79
N GLY A 8 -3.43 -14.38 3.92
CA GLY A 8 -4.18 -13.17 4.27
C GLY A 8 -4.03 -12.11 3.18
N ALA A 9 -5.13 -11.49 2.78
CA ALA A 9 -5.10 -10.40 1.80
C ALA A 9 -4.34 -9.19 2.38
N SER A 10 -3.44 -8.60 1.58
CA SER A 10 -2.70 -7.39 1.95
C SER A 10 -3.07 -6.21 1.04
N VAL A 11 -3.02 -5.00 1.59
CA VAL A 11 -3.11 -3.75 0.82
C VAL A 11 -1.76 -3.48 0.13
N PRO A 12 -1.72 -3.11 -1.18
CA PRO A 12 -0.49 -2.72 -1.86
C PRO A 12 0.21 -1.56 -1.16
N LYS A 13 1.54 -1.64 -1.01
CA LYS A 13 2.31 -0.66 -0.24
C LYS A 13 3.76 -0.58 -0.71
N GLY A 14 4.24 0.63 -0.91
CA GLY A 14 5.64 0.93 -1.21
C GLY A 14 6.27 1.84 -0.17
N LEU A 15 7.60 1.87 -0.12
CA LEU A 15 8.31 3.00 0.50
C LEU A 15 8.20 4.21 -0.41
N VAL A 16 8.14 5.39 0.19
CA VAL A 16 8.16 6.67 -0.52
C VAL A 16 9.62 7.03 -0.80
N ASP A 17 9.95 7.25 -2.08
CA ASP A 17 11.26 7.75 -2.51
C ASP A 17 11.39 9.27 -2.26
N ASP A 18 12.62 9.77 -2.13
CA ASP A 18 12.93 11.20 -1.96
C ASP A 18 12.40 12.09 -3.10
N ARG A 19 12.19 11.51 -4.29
CA ARG A 19 11.72 12.23 -5.49
C ARG A 19 10.23 12.10 -5.76
N GLU A 20 9.47 11.41 -4.90
CA GLU A 20 8.04 11.17 -5.10
C GLU A 20 7.20 11.52 -3.86
N GLY A 21 5.94 11.88 -4.08
CA GLY A 21 4.97 12.10 -2.99
C GLY A 21 4.29 10.79 -2.55
N GLU A 22 3.69 10.81 -1.35
CA GLU A 22 2.96 9.67 -0.75
C GLU A 22 1.97 9.02 -1.74
N LEU A 23 1.15 9.83 -2.44
CA LEU A 23 0.18 9.33 -3.42
C LEU A 23 0.83 8.67 -4.65
N ALA A 24 1.95 9.22 -5.13
CA ALA A 24 2.66 8.66 -6.29
C ALA A 24 3.26 7.29 -5.93
N ALA A 25 3.85 7.17 -4.74
CA ALA A 25 4.34 5.90 -4.21
C ALA A 25 3.22 4.86 -4.06
N SER A 26 2.05 5.25 -3.54
CA SER A 26 0.89 4.35 -3.43
C SER A 26 0.40 3.87 -4.79
N GLN A 27 0.30 4.76 -5.78
CA GLN A 27 -0.11 4.40 -7.14
C GLN A 27 0.92 3.47 -7.81
N ARG A 28 2.22 3.73 -7.60
CA ARG A 28 3.30 2.88 -8.09
C ARG A 28 3.20 1.48 -7.51
N ALA A 29 3.00 1.33 -6.20
CA ALA A 29 2.85 0.04 -5.55
C ALA A 29 1.65 -0.76 -6.09
N ILE A 30 0.53 -0.11 -6.40
CA ILE A 30 -0.62 -0.78 -7.02
C ILE A 30 -0.25 -1.33 -8.41
N VAL A 31 0.51 -0.56 -9.20
CA VAL A 31 0.98 -1.04 -10.51
C VAL A 31 1.98 -2.19 -10.36
N GLU A 32 2.92 -2.10 -9.43
CA GLU A 32 3.94 -3.13 -9.20
C GLU A 32 3.35 -4.44 -8.66
N GLU A 33 2.42 -4.38 -7.70
CA GLU A 33 1.87 -5.56 -7.03
C GLU A 33 0.65 -6.15 -7.75
N ILE A 34 -0.21 -5.32 -8.34
CA ILE A 34 -1.49 -5.74 -8.94
C ILE A 34 -1.50 -5.58 -10.47
N GLY A 35 -0.55 -4.84 -11.05
CA GLY A 35 -0.48 -4.64 -12.50
C GLY A 35 -1.54 -3.68 -13.04
N THR A 36 -2.17 -2.87 -12.18
CA THR A 36 -3.28 -1.99 -12.59
C THR A 36 -3.06 -0.54 -12.18
N ARG A 37 -3.61 0.40 -12.96
CA ARG A 37 -3.61 1.84 -12.64
C ARG A 37 -5.03 2.28 -12.28
N ILE A 38 -5.24 2.62 -11.01
CA ILE A 38 -6.50 3.21 -10.54
C ILE A 38 -6.57 4.68 -10.97
N ARG A 39 -7.77 5.11 -11.40
CA ARG A 39 -8.05 6.49 -11.84
C ARG A 39 -9.17 7.09 -10.99
N GLY A 40 -9.21 8.41 -10.91
CA GLY A 40 -10.24 9.15 -10.18
C GLY A 40 -9.65 10.00 -9.07
N ARG A 41 -10.51 10.42 -8.13
CA ARG A 41 -10.09 11.20 -6.96
C ARG A 41 -9.50 10.25 -5.93
N PHE A 42 -8.32 10.60 -5.42
CA PHE A 42 -7.72 9.94 -4.28
C PHE A 42 -7.88 10.84 -3.05
N GLU A 43 -8.26 10.23 -1.94
CA GLU A 43 -8.39 10.90 -0.65
C GLU A 43 -7.46 10.22 0.35
N ARG A 44 -6.79 11.04 1.15
CA ARG A 44 -5.90 10.56 2.21
C ARG A 44 -6.74 10.11 3.39
N ILE A 45 -6.58 8.85 3.79
CA ILE A 45 -7.34 8.23 4.89
C ILE A 45 -6.70 8.55 6.26
N GLY A 46 -5.36 8.60 6.35
CA GLY A 46 -4.67 8.92 7.59
C GLY A 46 -3.20 8.50 7.68
N LYS A 47 -2.72 8.37 8.91
CA LYS A 47 -1.38 7.86 9.26
C LYS A 47 -1.53 6.90 10.42
N ASP A 48 -0.88 5.75 10.34
CA ASP A 48 -0.82 4.76 11.43
C ASP A 48 0.64 4.53 11.85
N LYS A 49 0.91 4.64 13.16
CA LYS A 49 2.23 4.38 13.72
C LYS A 49 2.23 3.00 14.35
N GLN A 50 2.87 2.06 13.66
CA GLN A 50 2.92 0.67 14.11
C GLN A 50 3.90 0.49 15.28
N ARG A 51 3.75 -0.63 16.00
CA ARG A 51 4.49 -0.95 17.24
C ARG A 51 6.03 -0.97 17.08
N GLY A 52 6.54 -1.05 15.85
CA GLY A 52 7.96 -0.93 15.53
C GLY A 52 8.44 0.49 15.18
N GLY A 53 7.61 1.52 15.35
CA GLY A 53 7.92 2.91 14.99
C GLY A 53 7.72 3.24 13.51
N LYS A 54 7.45 2.23 12.65
CA LYS A 54 7.10 2.43 11.24
C LYS A 54 5.81 3.24 11.13
N ILE A 55 5.83 4.24 10.25
CA ILE A 55 4.66 5.04 9.89
C ILE A 55 4.11 4.51 8.57
N ILE A 56 2.83 4.13 8.57
CA ILE A 56 2.05 3.82 7.38
C ILE A 56 1.22 5.05 7.03
N ILE A 57 1.14 5.37 5.74
CA ILE A 57 0.40 6.50 5.22
C ILE A 57 -0.60 5.96 4.22
N ALA A 58 -1.86 6.34 4.38
CA ALA A 58 -2.99 5.87 3.58
C ALA A 58 -3.94 7.03 3.29
#